data_AF-A0A7H8KGD6-F1
#
_entry.id   AF-A0A7H8KGD6-F1
#
_cell.length_a   1.000
_cell.length_b   1.000
_cell.length_c   1.000
_cell.angle_alpha   90.00
_cell.angle_beta   90.00
_cell.angle_gamma   90.00
#
_symmetry.space_group_name_H-M   'P 1'
#
loop_
_entity.id
_entity.type
_entity.pdbx_description
1 polymer ?
#
loop_
_entity_poly.entity_id
_entity_poly.type
_entity_poly.pdbx_seq_one_letter_code
_entity_poly.pdbx_strand_id
1 'polypeptide(L)'
;MSELTVRSMTEIEFGQWYSSLVRVYADEQVAAGNWSAENALQMARHSNETLLPDGFTTAGMLFLKGELDDGTAIGVLWIGLTHPRGIADCAFLYDIEVESAHRGAGYGRKLLAAGEDVVRRHGVSALELNVFGDNDRARRLYQSSGYRVVTQQMRKTLLRA
;
A
#
# COMPACT_ATOMS: atom_id res chain seq x y z
N MET A 1 14.77 9.18 20.85
CA MET A 1 14.13 9.32 19.53
C MET A 1 12.82 8.57 19.64
N SER A 2 11.67 9.18 19.36
CA SER A 2 10.39 8.47 19.44
C SER A 2 10.39 7.28 18.48
N GLU A 3 10.06 6.12 19.02
CA GLU A 3 9.94 4.88 18.27
C GLU A 3 8.62 4.90 17.50
N LEU A 4 8.63 4.35 16.28
CA LEU A 4 7.42 4.17 15.50
C LEU A 4 7.05 2.70 15.60
N THR A 5 5.86 2.43 16.10
CA THR A 5 5.30 1.07 16.19
C THR A 5 4.07 0.97 15.30
N VAL A 6 3.63 -0.26 15.05
CA VAL A 6 2.41 -0.54 14.30
C VAL A 6 1.48 -1.45 15.11
N ARG A 7 0.18 -1.18 15.00
CA ARG A 7 -0.90 -2.01 15.58
C ARG A 7 -1.98 -2.25 14.54
N SER A 8 -2.84 -3.23 14.76
CA SER A 8 -4.04 -3.38 13.93
C SER A 8 -4.93 -2.14 14.04
N MET A 9 -5.51 -1.75 12.91
CA MET A 9 -6.61 -0.79 12.88
C MET A 9 -7.82 -1.36 13.63
N THR A 10 -8.64 -0.47 14.17
CA THR A 10 -10.03 -0.79 14.51
C THR A 10 -10.89 -0.83 13.24
N GLU A 11 -12.06 -1.45 13.30
CA GLU A 11 -13.00 -1.47 12.17
C GLU A 11 -13.45 -0.06 11.74
N ILE A 12 -13.58 0.86 12.71
CA ILE A 12 -13.91 2.27 12.45
C ILE A 12 -12.77 2.95 11.69
N GLU A 13 -11.52 2.76 12.11
CA GLU A 13 -10.34 3.32 11.43
C GLU A 13 -10.20 2.75 10.01
N PHE A 14 -10.44 1.44 9.84
CA PHE A 14 -10.48 0.80 8.54
C PHE A 14 -11.54 1.44 7.63
N GLY A 15 -12.78 1.64 8.11
CA GLY A 15 -13.85 2.22 7.30
C GLY A 15 -13.54 3.66 6.84
N GLN A 16 -12.89 4.44 7.69
CA GLN A 16 -12.44 5.79 7.36
C GLN A 16 -11.34 5.79 6.30
N TRP A 17 -10.29 4.99 6.50
CA TRP A 17 -9.18 4.86 5.55
C TRP A 17 -9.62 4.25 4.21
N TYR A 18 -10.46 3.21 4.22
CA TYR A 18 -10.90 2.53 3.01
C TYR A 18 -11.68 3.46 2.08
N SER A 19 -12.48 4.36 2.66
CA SER A 19 -13.26 5.36 1.91
C SER A 19 -12.38 6.35 1.13
N SER A 20 -11.21 6.73 1.67
CA SER A 20 -10.23 7.56 0.98
C SER A 20 -9.37 6.76 0.01
N LEU A 21 -8.93 5.57 0.40
CA LEU A 21 -8.08 4.68 -0.40
C LEU A 21 -8.66 4.44 -1.79
N VAL A 22 -9.95 4.09 -1.87
CA VAL A 22 -10.64 3.81 -3.14
C VAL A 22 -10.56 4.98 -4.10
N ARG A 23 -10.64 6.23 -3.60
CA ARG A 23 -10.57 7.43 -4.43
C ARG A 23 -9.14 7.68 -4.91
N VAL A 24 -8.18 7.60 -3.98
CA VAL A 24 -6.75 7.79 -4.30
C VAL A 24 -6.30 6.78 -5.35
N TYR A 25 -6.65 5.50 -5.19
CA TYR A 25 -6.28 4.47 -6.14
C TYR A 25 -6.92 4.68 -7.52
N ALA A 26 -8.19 5.14 -7.57
CA ALA A 26 -8.82 5.51 -8.82
C ALA A 26 -8.07 6.65 -9.54
N ASP A 27 -7.70 7.70 -8.79
CA ASP A 27 -6.98 8.85 -9.32
C ASP A 27 -5.59 8.47 -9.84
N GLU A 28 -4.85 7.63 -9.11
CA GLU A 28 -3.54 7.12 -9.55
C GLU A 28 -3.66 6.27 -10.83
N GLN A 29 -4.69 5.43 -10.96
CA GLN A 29 -4.92 4.64 -12.17
C GLN A 29 -5.27 5.49 -13.39
N VAL A 30 -5.99 6.60 -13.18
CA VAL A 30 -6.27 7.59 -14.24
C VAL A 30 -5.00 8.34 -14.62
N ALA A 31 -4.21 8.79 -13.63
CA ALA A 31 -2.95 9.50 -13.86
C ALA A 31 -1.94 8.62 -14.63
N ALA A 32 -1.87 7.32 -14.30
CA ALA A 32 -1.08 6.34 -15.04
C ALA A 32 -1.62 6.02 -16.45
N GLY A 33 -2.80 6.55 -16.79
CA GLY A 33 -3.49 6.30 -18.06
C GLY A 33 -4.03 4.88 -18.20
N ASN A 34 -4.16 4.14 -17.11
CA ASN A 34 -4.66 2.76 -17.13
C ASN A 34 -6.18 2.72 -17.28
N TRP A 35 -6.89 3.63 -16.61
CA TRP A 35 -8.36 3.69 -16.61
C TRP A 35 -8.86 5.04 -17.11
N SER A 36 -10.10 5.06 -17.62
CA SER A 36 -10.81 6.31 -17.87
C SER A 36 -11.37 6.88 -16.57
N ALA A 37 -11.40 8.21 -16.45
CA ALA A 37 -11.93 8.89 -15.26
C ALA A 37 -13.40 8.53 -14.97
N GLU A 38 -14.19 8.26 -16.02
CA GLU A 38 -15.61 7.91 -15.92
C GLU A 38 -15.85 6.66 -15.06
N ASN A 39 -15.04 5.62 -15.24
CA ASN A 39 -15.26 4.32 -14.58
C ASN A 39 -14.26 4.03 -13.46
N ALA A 40 -13.24 4.87 -13.28
CA ALA A 40 -12.12 4.60 -12.36
C ALA A 40 -12.57 4.32 -10.93
N LEU A 41 -13.54 5.07 -10.41
CA LEU A 41 -14.01 4.88 -9.03
C LEU A 41 -14.72 3.54 -8.84
N GLN A 42 -15.55 3.13 -9.80
CA GLN A 42 -16.23 1.83 -9.76
C GLN A 42 -15.22 0.69 -9.89
N MET A 43 -14.25 0.82 -10.80
CA MET A 43 -13.19 -0.16 -11.00
C MET A 43 -12.29 -0.31 -9.76
N ALA A 44 -11.96 0.81 -9.09
CA ALA A 44 -11.20 0.80 -7.84
C ALA A 44 -11.95 0.05 -6.74
N ARG A 45 -13.25 0.34 -6.54
CA ARG A 45 -14.09 -0.37 -5.57
C ARG A 45 -14.10 -1.87 -5.85
N HIS A 46 -14.41 -2.25 -7.08
CA HIS A 46 -14.50 -3.66 -7.46
C HIS A 46 -13.16 -4.40 -7.29
N SER A 47 -12.04 -3.74 -7.64
CA SER A 47 -10.71 -4.31 -7.45
C SER A 47 -10.40 -4.56 -5.98
N ASN A 48 -10.71 -3.59 -5.11
CA ASN A 48 -10.48 -3.73 -3.67
C ASN A 48 -11.44 -4.75 -3.02
N GLU A 49 -12.71 -4.79 -3.43
CA GLU A 49 -13.70 -5.78 -2.95
C GLU A 49 -13.31 -7.21 -3.36
N THR A 50 -12.69 -7.39 -4.52
CA THR A 50 -12.15 -8.70 -4.93
C THR A 50 -11.02 -9.16 -4.01
N LEU A 51 -10.21 -8.23 -3.51
CA LEU A 51 -9.16 -8.51 -2.54
C LEU A 51 -9.73 -8.71 -1.13
N LEU A 52 -10.86 -8.08 -0.83
CA LEU A 52 -11.48 -8.02 0.50
C LEU A 52 -12.92 -8.58 0.49
N PRO A 53 -13.11 -9.88 0.18
CA PRO A 53 -14.45 -10.49 0.10
C PRO A 53 -15.24 -10.37 1.42
N ASP A 54 -14.56 -10.34 2.56
CA ASP A 54 -15.15 -10.17 3.90
C ASP A 54 -14.82 -8.79 4.50
N GLY A 55 -14.36 -7.83 3.69
CA GLY A 55 -13.98 -6.50 4.17
C GLY A 55 -12.86 -6.55 5.21
N PHE A 56 -13.07 -5.88 6.35
CA PHE A 56 -12.10 -5.78 7.46
C PHE A 56 -11.70 -7.14 8.04
N THR A 57 -12.58 -8.15 7.96
CA THR A 57 -12.34 -9.49 8.50
C THR A 57 -11.76 -10.47 7.48
N THR A 58 -11.41 -10.00 6.27
CA THR A 58 -10.79 -10.83 5.23
C THR A 58 -9.52 -11.51 5.76
N ALA A 59 -9.52 -12.83 5.74
CA ALA A 59 -8.42 -13.63 6.28
C ALA A 59 -7.08 -13.33 5.58
N GLY A 60 -6.01 -13.21 6.36
CA GLY A 60 -4.67 -12.95 5.85
C GLY A 60 -4.42 -11.51 5.41
N MET A 61 -5.38 -10.60 5.60
CA MET A 61 -5.20 -9.17 5.39
C MET A 61 -4.86 -8.47 6.71
N LEU A 62 -3.78 -7.69 6.69
CA LEU A 62 -3.31 -6.89 7.80
C LEU A 62 -3.57 -5.42 7.47
N PHE A 63 -4.42 -4.79 8.27
CA PHE A 63 -4.65 -3.35 8.24
C PHE A 63 -3.99 -2.74 9.47
N LEU A 64 -2.88 -2.04 9.25
CA LEU A 64 -2.03 -1.55 10.34
C LEU A 64 -2.05 -0.03 10.39
N LYS A 65 -2.06 0.49 11.61
CA LYS A 65 -1.83 1.91 11.89
C LYS A 65 -0.49 2.08 12.58
N GLY A 66 0.32 2.99 12.04
CA GLY A 66 1.61 3.37 12.59
C GLY A 66 1.47 4.57 13.52
N GLU A 67 2.04 4.45 14.72
CA GLU A 67 1.93 5.46 15.78
C GLU A 67 3.28 5.67 16.47
N LEU A 68 3.50 6.87 16.99
CA LEU A 68 4.60 7.13 17.91
C LEU A 68 4.23 6.72 19.33
N ASP A 69 5.22 6.64 20.22
CA ASP A 69 5.05 6.31 21.63
C ASP A 69 4.04 7.20 22.39
N ASP A 70 3.82 8.42 21.91
CA ASP A 70 2.84 9.37 22.47
C ASP A 70 1.42 9.22 21.89
N GLY A 71 1.19 8.22 21.04
CA GLY A 71 -0.09 7.96 20.37
C GLY A 71 -0.32 8.79 19.10
N THR A 72 0.65 9.61 18.66
CA THR A 72 0.51 10.37 17.41
C THR A 72 0.41 9.42 16.23
N ALA A 73 -0.69 9.51 15.47
CA ALA A 73 -0.88 8.75 14.24
C ALA A 73 0.07 9.24 13.14
N ILE A 74 0.87 8.33 12.60
CA ILE A 74 1.86 8.64 11.56
C ILE A 74 1.43 8.17 10.19
N GLY A 75 0.70 7.07 10.10
CA GLY A 75 0.32 6.51 8.81
C GLY A 75 -0.31 5.14 8.93
N VAL A 76 -0.46 4.50 7.77
CA VAL A 76 -1.20 3.25 7.61
C VAL A 76 -0.50 2.31 6.64
N LEU A 77 -0.73 1.02 6.79
CA LEU A 77 -0.29 -0.04 5.88
C LEU A 77 -1.45 -1.00 5.63
N TRP A 78 -1.56 -1.48 4.39
CA TRP A 78 -2.38 -2.65 4.05
C TRP A 78 -1.49 -3.72 3.41
N ILE A 79 -1.38 -4.86 4.08
CA ILE A 79 -0.53 -5.98 3.66
C ILE A 79 -1.37 -7.26 3.58
N GLY A 80 -1.29 -7.97 2.46
CA GLY A 80 -1.77 -9.36 2.37
C GLY A 80 -0.63 -10.33 2.63
N LEU A 81 -0.84 -11.30 3.53
CA LEU A 81 0.15 -12.35 3.84
C LEU A 81 0.33 -13.37 2.71
N THR A 82 -0.59 -13.41 1.76
CA THR A 82 -0.48 -14.20 0.53
C THR A 82 -0.38 -13.26 -0.68
N HIS A 83 0.61 -13.52 -1.54
CA HIS A 83 0.79 -12.76 -2.76
C HIS A 83 -0.42 -12.93 -3.72
N PRO A 84 -0.98 -11.86 -4.31
CA PRO A 84 -2.15 -11.94 -5.20
C PRO A 84 -1.93 -12.78 -6.45
N ARG A 85 -0.68 -12.92 -6.90
CA ARG A 85 -0.27 -13.80 -8.01
C ARG A 85 0.15 -15.22 -7.58
N GLY A 86 -0.04 -15.59 -6.31
CA GLY A 86 0.31 -16.92 -5.80
C GLY A 86 1.81 -17.20 -5.70
N ILE A 87 2.65 -16.15 -5.56
CA ILE A 87 4.07 -16.32 -5.28
C ILE A 87 4.21 -16.88 -3.86
N ALA A 88 4.81 -18.07 -3.74
CA ALA A 88 5.02 -18.72 -2.46
C ALA A 88 5.96 -17.90 -1.57
N ASP A 89 5.69 -17.92 -0.26
CA ASP A 89 6.51 -17.25 0.77
C ASP A 89 6.75 -15.75 0.49
N CYS A 90 5.73 -15.09 -0.07
CA CYS A 90 5.76 -13.67 -0.40
C CYS A 90 4.45 -13.00 0.01
N ALA A 91 4.55 -11.97 0.84
CA ALA A 91 3.46 -11.07 1.17
C ALA A 91 3.39 -9.94 0.12
N PHE A 92 2.28 -9.21 0.11
CA PHE A 92 2.09 -8.09 -0.79
C PHE A 92 1.65 -6.84 -0.03
N LEU A 93 2.40 -5.75 -0.17
CA LEU A 93 2.04 -4.43 0.34
C LEU A 93 1.14 -3.75 -0.70
N TYR A 94 -0.15 -3.67 -0.39
CA TYR A 94 -1.16 -3.05 -1.24
C TYR A 94 -1.19 -1.54 -1.10
N ASP A 95 -1.01 -1.04 0.12
CA ASP A 95 -1.02 0.40 0.41
C ASP A 95 -0.07 0.75 1.56
N ILE A 96 0.56 1.92 1.44
CA ILE A 96 1.31 2.57 2.50
C ILE A 96 1.13 4.08 2.37
N GLU A 97 0.59 4.69 3.42
CA GLU A 97 0.40 6.12 3.46
C GLU A 97 0.98 6.71 4.75
N VAL A 98 1.70 7.82 4.62
CA VAL A 98 2.10 8.66 5.74
C VAL A 98 1.19 9.87 5.78
N GLU A 99 0.63 10.14 6.96
CA GLU A 99 -0.19 11.30 7.25
C GLU A 99 0.45 12.58 6.72
N SER A 100 -0.34 13.42 6.05
CA SER A 100 0.15 14.58 5.30
C SER A 100 1.05 15.51 6.14
N ALA A 101 0.68 15.74 7.40
CA ALA A 101 1.41 16.56 8.37
C ALA A 101 2.80 16.02 8.75
N HIS A 102 3.06 14.73 8.51
CA HIS A 102 4.27 14.02 8.92
C HIS A 102 5.15 13.61 7.72
N ARG A 103 4.76 13.97 6.50
CA ARG A 103 5.53 13.67 5.29
C ARG A 103 6.87 14.44 5.29
N GLY A 104 7.93 13.76 4.84
CA GLY A 104 9.26 14.37 4.69
C GLY A 104 10.15 14.25 5.93
N ALA A 105 9.61 13.80 7.06
CA ALA A 105 10.36 13.58 8.30
C ALA A 105 10.99 12.16 8.42
N GLY A 106 11.09 11.42 7.32
CA GLY A 106 11.65 10.06 7.31
C GLY A 106 10.70 8.95 7.80
N TYR A 107 9.46 9.27 8.18
CA TYR A 107 8.51 8.29 8.70
C TYR A 107 8.10 7.20 7.70
N GLY A 108 8.11 7.47 6.39
CA GLY A 108 7.82 6.43 5.39
C GLY A 108 8.76 5.22 5.49
N ARG A 109 10.05 5.46 5.76
CA ARG A 109 11.03 4.38 5.97
C ARG A 109 10.79 3.63 7.27
N LYS A 110 10.49 4.35 8.35
CA LYS A 110 10.20 3.74 9.65
C LYS A 110 8.92 2.89 9.59
N LEU A 111 7.87 3.40 8.96
CA LEU A 111 6.60 2.72 8.78
C LEU A 111 6.76 1.45 7.93
N LEU A 112 7.49 1.56 6.82
CA LEU A 112 7.80 0.41 5.96
C LEU A 112 8.56 -0.69 6.74
N ALA A 113 9.62 -0.32 7.47
CA ALA A 113 10.39 -1.27 8.27
C ALA A 113 9.54 -1.94 9.38
N ALA A 114 8.62 -1.19 10.00
CA ALA A 114 7.70 -1.75 10.99
C ALA A 114 6.72 -2.75 10.35
N GLY A 115 6.19 -2.46 9.16
CA GLY A 115 5.38 -3.40 8.39
C GLY A 115 6.13 -4.67 7.98
N GLU A 116 7.38 -4.53 7.52
CA GLU A 116 8.25 -5.67 7.19
C GLU A 116 8.49 -6.58 8.40
N ASP A 117 8.64 -6.01 9.60
CA ASP A 117 8.79 -6.80 10.81
C ASP A 117 7.53 -7.58 11.17
N VAL A 118 6.34 -6.99 10.97
CA VAL A 118 5.07 -7.72 11.12
C VAL A 118 5.01 -8.90 10.14
N VAL A 119 5.34 -8.68 8.87
CA VAL A 119 5.38 -9.76 7.85
C VAL A 119 6.31 -10.89 8.28
N ARG A 120 7.52 -10.55 8.77
CA ARG A 120 8.49 -11.53 9.27
C ARG A 120 7.95 -12.33 10.46
N ARG A 121 7.26 -11.67 11.42
CA ARG A 121 6.65 -12.34 12.57
C ARG A 121 5.52 -13.30 12.18
N HIS A 122 4.89 -13.08 11.03
CA HIS A 122 3.93 -14.01 10.43
C HIS A 122 4.60 -15.15 9.64
N GLY A 123 5.93 -15.24 9.64
CA GLY A 123 6.68 -16.33 9.02
C GLY A 123 6.85 -16.21 7.51
N VAL A 124 6.59 -15.03 6.93
CA VAL A 124 6.77 -14.77 5.49
C VAL A 124 8.12 -14.09 5.25
N SER A 125 8.89 -14.59 4.27
CA SER A 125 10.28 -14.14 4.07
C SER A 125 10.46 -13.01 3.03
N ALA A 126 9.46 -12.76 2.19
CA ALA A 126 9.50 -11.71 1.17
C ALA A 126 8.29 -10.78 1.22
N LEU A 127 8.47 -9.52 0.80
CA LEU A 127 7.41 -8.54 0.62
C LEU A 127 7.56 -7.91 -0.78
N GLU A 128 6.52 -8.04 -1.59
CA GLU A 128 6.42 -7.40 -2.91
C GLU A 128 5.39 -6.25 -2.86
N LEU A 129 5.49 -5.32 -3.79
CA LEU A 129 4.55 -4.21 -3.94
C LEU A 129 4.47 -3.76 -5.40
N ASN A 130 3.42 -3.00 -5.71
CA ASN A 130 3.38 -2.20 -6.93
C ASN A 130 3.65 -0.73 -6.60
N VAL A 131 4.32 -0.03 -7.51
CA VAL A 131 4.49 1.42 -7.43
C VAL A 131 4.30 2.01 -8.81
N PHE A 132 3.47 3.06 -8.91
CA PHE A 132 3.26 3.78 -10.16
C PHE A 132 4.54 4.45 -10.65
N GLY A 133 4.73 4.48 -11.97
CA GLY A 133 5.99 4.88 -12.59
C GLY A 133 6.39 6.34 -12.34
N ASP A 134 5.40 7.21 -12.12
CA ASP A 134 5.53 8.63 -11.81
C ASP A 134 5.72 8.92 -10.30
N ASN A 135 5.56 7.92 -9.43
CA ASN A 135 5.75 8.07 -7.99
C ASN A 135 7.23 7.95 -7.58
N ASP A 136 8.04 8.89 -8.06
CA ASP A 136 9.49 8.92 -7.84
C ASP A 136 9.89 8.94 -6.36
N ARG A 137 9.07 9.55 -5.51
CA ARG A 137 9.29 9.57 -4.06
C ARG A 137 9.19 8.16 -3.46
N ALA A 138 8.12 7.43 -3.77
CA ALA A 138 7.94 6.07 -3.29
C ALA A 138 9.01 5.13 -3.89
N ARG A 139 9.31 5.27 -5.19
CA ARG A 139 10.38 4.50 -5.85
C ARG A 139 11.72 4.65 -5.13
N ARG A 140 12.13 5.88 -4.81
CA ARG A 140 13.38 6.13 -4.03
C ARG A 140 13.31 5.55 -2.63
N LEU A 141 12.16 5.65 -1.95
CA LEU A 141 11.96 5.05 -0.64
C LEU A 141 12.22 3.54 -0.69
N TYR A 142 11.53 2.82 -1.59
CA TYR A 142 11.64 1.38 -1.71
C TYR A 142 13.05 0.93 -2.11
N GLN A 143 13.65 1.57 -3.11
CA GLN A 143 15.03 1.27 -3.52
C GLN A 143 16.02 1.46 -2.36
N SER A 144 15.91 2.56 -1.63
CA SER A 144 16.77 2.84 -0.47
C SER A 144 16.52 1.91 0.73
N SER A 145 15.41 1.16 0.71
CA SER A 145 15.03 0.19 1.73
C SER A 145 15.32 -1.25 1.30
N GLY A 146 15.98 -1.46 0.16
CA GLY A 146 16.41 -2.79 -0.31
C GLY A 146 15.48 -3.48 -1.31
N TYR A 147 14.36 -2.84 -1.71
CA TYR A 147 13.49 -3.38 -2.75
C TYR A 147 14.17 -3.29 -4.11
N ARG A 148 14.00 -4.33 -4.92
CA ARG A 148 14.45 -4.38 -6.31
C ARG A 148 13.27 -4.49 -7.26
N VAL A 149 13.41 -3.96 -8.46
CA VAL A 149 12.41 -4.14 -9.52
C VAL A 149 12.42 -5.62 -9.94
N VAL A 150 11.28 -6.30 -9.77
CA VAL A 150 11.08 -7.69 -10.18
C VAL A 150 10.19 -7.81 -11.42
N THR A 151 9.36 -6.81 -11.70
CA THR A 151 8.53 -6.70 -12.91
C THR A 151 8.36 -5.23 -13.27
N GLN A 152 8.31 -4.92 -14.57
CA GLN A 152 8.08 -3.56 -15.07
C GLN A 152 7.12 -3.59 -16.26
N GLN A 153 6.15 -2.68 -16.25
CA GLN A 153 5.24 -2.44 -17.37
C GLN A 153 5.62 -1.12 -18.06
N MET A 154 5.60 -1.10 -19.39
CA MET A 154 5.94 0.08 -20.18
C MET A 154 4.90 0.25 -21.29
N ARG A 155 4.54 1.50 -21.60
CA ARG A 155 3.59 1.84 -22.65
C ARG A 155 4.14 2.99 -23.48
N LYS A 156 3.97 2.91 -24.80
CA LYS A 156 4.27 3.98 -25.75
C LYS A 156 3.04 4.25 -26.62
N THR A 157 2.59 5.50 -26.68
CA THR A 157 1.53 5.92 -27.61
C THR A 157 2.07 5.90 -29.04
N LEU A 158 1.34 5.25 -29.95
CA LEU A 158 1.64 5.24 -31.39
C LEU A 158 0.70 6.19 -32.12
N LEU A 159 1.22 6.91 -33.12
CA LEU A 159 0.39 7.73 -34.01
C LEU A 159 -0.46 6.80 -34.88
N ARG A 160 -1.73 7.14 -35.04
CA ARG A 160 -2.57 6.52 -36.08
C ARG A 160 -2.19 7.12 -37.43
N ALA A 161 -2.07 6.28 -38.46
CA ALA A 161 -1.85 6.71 -39.84
C ALA A 161 -3.06 7.49 -40.38
#